data_AF-A0A0F9MTX6-F1
#
_entry.id   AF-A0A0F9MTX6-F1
#
_cell.length_a   1.000
_cell.length_b   1.000
_cell.length_c   1.000
_cell.angle_alpha   90.00
_cell.angle_beta   90.00
_cell.angle_gamma   90.00
#
_symmetry.space_group_name_H-M   'P 1'
#
loop_
_entity.id
_entity.type
_entity.pdbx_description
1 polymer ?
#
loop_
_entity_poly.entity_id
_entity_poly.type
_entity_poly.pdbx_seq_one_letter_code
_entity_poly.pdbx_strand_id
1 'polypeptide(L)' 'MPKPVTPLLTVDAVILLNKKEDVILIRRKNPPFQGKLALPGGFVDVGETVENACIREAREETNVN' A
#
# COMPACT_ATOMS: atom_id res chain seq x y z
N MET A 1 -22.80 -23.91 1.94
CA MET A 1 -21.39 -24.03 2.39
C MET A 1 -21.05 -22.77 3.17
N PRO A 2 -20.40 -22.86 4.35
CA PRO A 2 -19.90 -21.65 5.02
C PRO A 2 -18.87 -20.96 4.13
N LYS A 3 -18.85 -19.62 4.15
CA LYS A 3 -17.79 -18.87 3.45
C LYS A 3 -16.45 -19.16 4.12
N PRO A 4 -15.38 -19.45 3.36
CA PRO A 4 -14.05 -19.62 3.93
C PRO A 4 -13.58 -18.30 4.55
N VAL A 5 -12.89 -18.40 5.70
CA VAL A 5 -12.16 -17.27 6.29
C VAL A 5 -10.83 -17.18 5.56
N THR A 6 -10.54 -16.02 4.98
CA THR A 6 -9.27 -15.74 4.29
C THR A 6 -8.45 -14.74 5.07
N PRO A 7 -7.12 -14.67 4.85
CA PRO A 7 -6.31 -13.59 5.37
C PRO A 7 -6.80 -12.23 4.89
N LEU A 8 -6.50 -11.17 5.65
CA LEU A 8 -6.57 -9.81 5.14
C LEU A 8 -5.45 -9.63 4.10
N LEU A 9 -5.81 -9.09 2.94
CA LEU A 9 -4.89 -8.91 1.81
C LEU A 9 -4.39 -7.46 1.79
N THR A 10 -3.08 -7.29 1.62
CA THR A 10 -2.43 -5.98 1.51
C THR A 10 -1.62 -5.85 0.23
N VAL A 11 -1.32 -4.62 -0.14
CA VAL A 11 -0.44 -4.24 -1.25
C VAL A 11 0.54 -3.18 -0.77
N ASP A 12 1.75 -3.22 -1.30
CA ASP A 12 2.80 -2.22 -1.06
C ASP A 12 3.41 -1.81 -2.41
N ALA A 13 3.62 -0.51 -2.61
CA ALA A 13 4.14 0.06 -3.84
C ALA A 13 5.62 0.45 -3.70
N VAL A 14 6.46 0.01 -4.63
CA VAL A 14 7.82 0.56 -4.78
C VAL A 14 7.78 1.61 -5.88
N ILE A 15 7.75 2.88 -5.47
CA ILE A 15 7.64 4.03 -6.39
C ILE A 15 9.02 4.61 -6.62
N LEU A 16 9.49 4.55 -7.86
CA LEU A 16 10.81 5.00 -8.29
C LEU A 16 10.76 6.46 -8.78
N LEU A 17 11.64 7.32 -8.26
CA LEU A 17 11.85 8.70 -8.70
C LEU A 17 13.19 8.85 -9.42
N ASN A 18 13.39 9.99 -10.10
CA ASN A 18 14.67 10.41 -10.69
C ASN A 18 15.42 9.30 -11.46
N LYS A 19 14.79 8.73 -12.51
CA LYS A 19 15.37 7.64 -13.31
C LYS A 19 15.77 6.39 -12.49
N LYS A 20 15.04 6.11 -11.39
CA LYS A 20 15.15 4.91 -10.55
C LYS A 20 16.30 4.90 -9.54
N GLU A 21 16.82 6.07 -9.19
CA GLU A 21 17.84 6.18 -8.14
C GLU A 21 17.22 6.36 -6.74
N ASP A 22 16.00 6.89 -6.68
CA ASP A 22 15.30 7.19 -5.42
C ASP A 22 14.01 6.38 -5.29
N VAL A 23 13.64 6.03 -4.04
CA VAL A 23 12.38 5.35 -3.70
C VAL A 23 11.58 6.19 -2.71
N ILE A 24 10.27 6.28 -2.90
CA ILE A 24 9.37 6.92 -1.94
C ILE A 24 9.12 6.02 -0.74
N LEU A 25 9.29 6.57 0.45
CA LEU A 25 8.89 5.96 1.71
C LEU A 25 7.93 6.89 2.46
N ILE A 26 7.00 6.30 3.19
CA ILE A 26 6.09 6.99 4.09
C ILE A 26 6.48 6.76 5.55
N ARG A 27 5.98 7.61 6.45
CA ARG A 27 6.04 7.37 7.89
C ARG A 27 4.71 6.79 8.34
N ARG A 28 4.71 5.55 8.85
CA ARG A 28 3.49 4.85 9.28
C ARG A 28 2.75 5.65 10.35
N LYS A 29 1.47 5.93 10.11
CA LYS A 29 0.61 6.67 11.06
C LYS A 29 0.06 5.78 12.18
N ASN A 30 -0.17 4.50 11.90
CA ASN A 30 -0.86 3.57 12.79
C ASN A 30 0.03 2.40 13.25
N PRO A 31 -0.22 1.82 14.44
CA PRO A 31 0.38 0.55 14.85
C PRO A 31 0.00 -0.61 13.90
N PRO A 32 0.81 -1.66 13.82
CA PRO A 32 2.15 -1.79 14.41
C PRO A 32 3.19 -0.92 13.66
N PHE A 33 4.35 -0.71 14.31
CA PHE A 33 5.47 0.05 13.76
C PHE A 33 5.17 1.51 13.42
N GLN A 34 4.25 2.12 14.17
CA GLN A 34 3.95 3.54 14.08
C GLN A 34 5.24 4.37 14.16
N GLY A 35 5.32 5.39 13.30
CA GLY A 35 6.47 6.30 13.22
C GLY A 35 7.67 5.76 12.44
N LYS A 36 7.69 4.48 12.05
CA LYS A 36 8.76 3.92 11.21
C LYS A 36 8.54 4.22 9.73
N LEU A 37 9.63 4.18 8.96
CA LEU A 37 9.58 4.22 7.50
C LEU A 37 9.00 2.91 6.96
N ALA A 38 8.17 3.02 5.92
CA ALA A 38 7.58 1.90 5.20
C ALA A 38 7.35 2.27 3.74
N LEU A 39 7.08 1.25 2.91
CA LEU A 39 6.52 1.47 1.59
C LEU A 39 5.09 2.05 1.73
N PRO A 40 4.64 2.87 0.77
CA PRO A 40 3.23 3.21 0.64
C PRO A 40 2.41 1.95 0.39
N GLY A 41 1.29 1.79 1.08
CA GLY A 41 0.50 0.57 0.98
C GLY A 41 -0.65 0.48 1.97
N GLY A 42 -1.56 -0.45 1.70
CA GLY A 42 -2.77 -0.61 2.48
C GLY A 42 -3.52 -1.90 2.15
N PHE A 43 -4.77 -1.96 2.60
CA PHE A 43 -5.60 -3.14 2.45
C PHE A 43 -6.33 -3.14 1.10
N VAL A 44 -6.54 -4.33 0.56
CA VAL A 44 -7.33 -4.53 -0.66
C VAL A 44 -8.81 -4.59 -0.29
N ASP A 45 -9.63 -3.76 -0.91
CA ASP A 45 -11.07 -3.75 -0.69
C ASP A 45 -11.77 -4.92 -1.39
N VAL A 46 -12.88 -5.38 -0.82
CA VAL A 46 -13.66 -6.48 -1.39
C VAL A 46 -14.23 -6.06 -2.75
N GLY A 47 -13.85 -6.80 -3.80
CA GLY A 47 -14.27 -6.52 -5.18
C GLY A 47 -13.27 -5.68 -5.97
N GLU A 48 -12.17 -5.26 -5.36
CA GLU A 48 -11.07 -4.56 -6.02
C GLU A 48 -9.99 -5.55 -6.51
N THR A 49 -9.28 -5.20 -7.59
CA THR A 49 -8.06 -5.95 -7.99
C THR A 49 -6.86 -5.45 -7.19
N VAL A 50 -5.83 -6.30 -7.04
CA VAL A 50 -4.61 -5.91 -6.32
C VAL A 50 -3.88 -4.76 -7.01
N GLU A 51 -3.95 -4.66 -8.35
CA GLU A 51 -3.38 -3.56 -9.11
C GLU A 51 -4.08 -2.24 -8.83
N ASN A 52 -5.43 -2.24 -8.79
CA ASN A 52 -6.21 -1.05 -8.51
C ASN A 52 -6.00 -0.57 -7.06
N ALA A 53 -5.98 -1.51 -6.11
CA ALA A 53 -5.68 -1.23 -4.71
C ALA A 53 -4.29 -0.58 -4.57
N CYS A 54 -3.27 -1.13 -5.24
CA CYS A 54 -1.91 -0.62 -5.17
C CYS A 54 -1.81 0.82 -5.71
N ILE A 55 -2.49 1.12 -6.83
CA ILE A 55 -2.54 2.47 -7.41
C ILE A 55 -3.29 3.44 -6.49
N ARG A 56 -4.42 3.01 -5.92
CA ARG A 56 -5.23 3.83 -4.99
C ARG A 56 -4.44 4.19 -3.73
N GLU A 57 -3.89 3.20 -3.04
CA GLU A 57 -3.08 3.39 -1.82
C GLU A 57 -1.86 4.26 -2.10
N ALA A 58 -1.14 4.01 -3.21
CA ALA A 58 0.00 4.84 -3.60
C ALA A 58 -0.39 6.32 -3.76
N ARG A 59 -1.54 6.62 -4.39
CA ARG A 59 -2.03 7.99 -4.57
C ARG A 59 -2.43 8.64 -3.26
N GLU A 60 -3.18 7.94 -2.42
CA GLU A 60 -3.68 8.46 -1.14
C GLU A 60 -2.55 8.83 -0.17
N GLU A 61 -1.48 8.02 -0.13
CA GLU A 61 -0.41 8.23 0.84
C GLU A 61 0.73 9.13 0.36
N THR A 62 0.93 9.23 -0.96
CA THR A 62 2.08 9.96 -1.54
C THR A 62 1.70 11.21 -2.34
N ASN A 63 0.43 11.37 -2.71
CA ASN A 63 -0.05 12.39 -3.66
C ASN A 63 0.66 12.36 -5.03
N VAL A 64 1.29 11.25 -5.40
CA VAL A 64 1.92 11.05 -6.72
C VAL A 64 0.86 10.59 -7.72
N ASN A 65 0.83 11.20 -8.91
CA ASN A 65 -0.15 10.92 -9.99
C ASN A 65 0.46 10.13 -11.14
#